data_AF-A0A356CL61-F1
#
_entry.id   AF-A0A356CL61-F1
#
_cell.length_a   1.000
_cell.length_b   1.000
_cell.length_c   1.000
_cell.angle_alpha   90.00
_cell.angle_beta   90.00
_cell.angle_gamma   90.00
#
_symmetry.space_group_name_H-M   'P 1'
#
loop_
_entity.id
_entity.type
_entity.pdbx_description
1 polymer ?
#
loop_
_entity_poly.entity_id
_entity_poly.type
_entity_poly.pdbx_seq_one_letter_code
_entity_poly.pdbx_strand_id
1 'polypeptide(L)' 'MNETPKLSDEDLQRVEQFINSGYNSTERGPFRGFVLFVATWGVVAALGAISYYIGQWAGYL' A
#
# COMPACT_ATOMS: atom_id res chain seq x y z
N MET A 1 -35.73 -22.92 20.53
CA MET A 1 -34.38 -22.76 19.96
C MET A 1 -33.48 -23.66 20.79
N ASN A 2 -32.79 -24.63 20.21
CA ASN A 2 -31.96 -25.54 20.99
C ASN A 2 -30.83 -24.74 21.67
N GLU A 3 -30.75 -24.83 23.00
CA GLU A 3 -29.81 -24.09 23.84
C GLU A 3 -28.42 -24.76 23.91
N THR A 4 -28.20 -25.79 23.10
CA THR A 4 -26.91 -26.49 23.01
C THR A 4 -25.95 -25.74 22.07
N PRO A 5 -24.73 -25.41 22.53
CA PRO A 5 -23.70 -24.84 21.68
C PRO A 5 -23.48 -25.72 20.44
N LYS A 6 -23.50 -25.10 19.26
CA LYS A 6 -23.34 -25.80 17.96
C LYS A 6 -21.90 -26.28 17.74
N LEU A 7 -20.95 -25.76 18.52
CA LEU A 7 -19.51 -26.03 18.45
C LEU A 7 -19.02 -26.39 19.86
N SER A 8 -18.04 -27.29 19.93
CA SER A 8 -17.26 -27.49 21.15
C SER A 8 -16.45 -26.22 21.46
N ASP A 9 -16.06 -26.04 22.72
CA ASP A 9 -15.21 -24.89 23.12
C ASP A 9 -13.88 -24.88 22.35
N GLU A 10 -13.34 -26.06 22.05
CA GLU A 10 -12.13 -26.23 21.25
C GLU A 10 -12.34 -25.76 19.80
N ASP A 11 -13.44 -26.16 19.17
CA ASP A 11 -13.74 -25.76 17.80
C ASP A 11 -14.07 -24.27 17.71
N LEU A 12 -14.72 -23.72 18.74
CA LEU A 12 -14.99 -22.28 18.84
C LEU A 12 -13.68 -21.49 18.92
N GLN A 13 -12.71 -21.94 19.72
CA GLN A 13 -11.38 -21.33 19.77
C GLN A 13 -10.65 -21.38 18.42
N ARG A 14 -10.73 -22.51 17.70
CA ARG A 14 -10.13 -22.62 16.36
C ARG A 14 -10.77 -21.66 15.36
N VAL A 15 -12.08 -21.50 15.41
CA VAL A 15 -12.82 -20.54 14.56
C VAL A 15 -12.45 -19.11 14.91
N GLU A 16 -12.40 -18.76 16.19
CA GLU A 16 -11.98 -17.43 16.64
C GLU A 16 -10.55 -17.13 16.20
N GLN A 17 -9.63 -18.08 16.37
CA GLN A 17 -8.25 -17.92 15.92
C GLN A 17 -8.18 -17.71 14.41
N PHE A 18 -8.92 -18.49 13.63
CA PHE A 18 -8.94 -18.39 12.18
C PHE A 18 -9.51 -17.04 11.70
N ILE A 19 -10.66 -16.60 12.24
CA ILE A 19 -11.30 -15.33 11.86
C ILE A 19 -10.44 -14.13 12.26
N ASN A 20 -9.77 -14.20 13.42
CA ASN A 20 -8.87 -13.15 13.88
C ASN A 20 -7.47 -13.22 13.24
N SER A 21 -7.13 -14.30 12.56
CA SER A 21 -5.91 -14.39 11.77
C SER A 21 -6.10 -13.68 10.42
N GLY A 22 -5.40 -12.57 10.21
CA GLY A 22 -5.40 -11.89 8.92
C GLY A 22 -4.71 -12.74 7.85
N TYR A 23 -5.31 -12.87 6.66
CA TYR A 23 -4.62 -13.40 5.49
C TYR A 23 -3.63 -12.34 4.96
N ASN A 24 -2.48 -12.76 4.44
CA ASN A 24 -1.42 -11.86 3.93
C ASN A 24 -0.86 -10.87 4.98
N SER A 25 -0.73 -11.32 6.23
CA SER A 25 0.10 -10.69 7.26
C SER A 25 1.58 -10.81 6.87
N THR A 26 2.04 -9.94 5.99
CA THR A 26 3.47 -9.72 5.75
C THR A 26 3.97 -8.59 6.64
N GLU A 27 5.23 -8.65 7.08
CA GLU A 27 5.88 -7.48 7.68
C GLU A 27 5.89 -6.35 6.65
N ARG A 28 5.04 -5.34 6.87
CA ARG A 28 5.01 -4.13 6.05
C ARG A 28 5.67 -3.02 6.84
N GLY A 29 6.75 -2.46 6.29
CA GLY A 29 7.28 -1.19 6.78
C GLY A 29 6.21 -0.08 6.68
N PRO A 30 6.33 1.01 7.46
CA PRO A 30 5.37 2.11 7.40
C PRO A 30 5.28 2.65 5.98
N PHE A 31 4.05 2.87 5.48
CA PHE A 31 3.87 3.46 4.16
C PHE A 31 4.37 4.92 4.16
N ARG A 32 5.43 5.19 3.39
CA ARG A 32 6.05 6.53 3.30
C ARG A 32 5.45 7.32 2.14
N GLY A 33 4.15 7.62 2.21
CA GLY A 33 3.41 8.28 1.11
C GLY A 33 4.03 9.59 0.63
N PHE A 34 4.55 10.41 1.54
CA PHE A 34 5.23 11.66 1.17
C PHE A 34 6.55 11.43 0.40
N VAL A 35 7.29 10.37 0.75
CA VAL A 35 8.51 10.00 0.02
C VAL A 35 8.17 9.57 -1.40
N LEU A 36 7.12 8.77 -1.56
CA LEU A 36 6.63 8.36 -2.88
C LEU A 36 6.23 9.60 -3.70
N PHE A 37 5.48 10.52 -3.11
CA PHE A 37 5.08 11.77 -3.75
C PHE A 37 6.28 12.59 -4.23
N VAL A 38 7.25 12.87 -3.35
CA VAL A 38 8.44 13.67 -3.69
C VAL A 38 9.27 12.97 -4.78
N ALA A 39 9.42 11.65 -4.71
CA ALA A 39 10.14 10.89 -5.72
C ALA A 39 9.47 11.00 -7.10
N THR A 40 8.16 10.78 -7.18
CA THR A 40 7.43 10.89 -8.44
C THR A 40 7.43 12.32 -8.98
N TRP A 41 7.18 13.30 -8.12
CA TRP A 41 7.23 14.72 -8.49
C TRP A 41 8.62 15.13 -8.99
N GLY A 42 9.68 14.67 -8.33
CA GLY A 42 11.06 14.95 -8.70
C GLY A 42 11.43 14.40 -10.08
N VAL A 43 10.98 13.20 -10.43
CA VAL A 43 11.18 12.63 -11.77
C VAL A 43 10.49 13.50 -12.83
N VAL A 44 9.23 13.87 -12.61
CA VAL A 44 8.48 14.71 -13.56
C VAL A 44 9.13 16.09 -13.70
N ALA A 45 9.53 16.72 -12.60
CA ALA A 45 10.20 18.01 -12.60
C ALA A 45 11.55 17.97 -13.33
N ALA A 46 12.35 16.92 -13.12
CA ALA A 46 13.64 16.75 -13.80
C ALA A 46 13.45 16.58 -15.31
N LEU A 47 12.51 15.73 -15.74
CA LEU A 47 12.19 15.56 -17.16
C LEU A 47 11.67 16.87 -17.77
N GLY A 48 10.84 17.62 -17.05
CA GLY A 48 10.36 18.93 -17.45
C GLY A 48 11.50 19.94 -17.62
N ALA A 49 12.44 20.00 -16.69
CA ALA A 49 13.61 20.87 -16.77
C ALA A 49 14.51 20.52 -17.95
N ILE A 50 14.77 19.22 -18.19
CA ILE A 50 15.54 18.75 -19.35
C ILE A 50 14.81 19.14 -20.65
N SER A 51 13.51 18.89 -20.75
CA SER A 51 12.71 19.21 -21.92
C SER A 51 12.70 20.72 -22.20
N TYR A 52 12.54 21.53 -21.16
CA TYR A 52 12.60 23.00 -21.26
C TYR A 52 13.96 23.47 -21.80
N TYR A 53 15.05 22.92 -21.27
CA TYR A 53 16.40 23.27 -21.71
C TYR A 53 16.65 22.89 -23.18
N ILE A 54 16.20 21.71 -23.60
CA ILE A 54 16.24 21.31 -25.02
C ILE A 54 15.42 22.28 -25.88
N GLY A 55 14.23 22.68 -25.42
CA GLY A 55 13.38 23.65 -26.12
C GLY A 55 14.07 24.99 -26.35
N GLN A 56 14.78 25.51 -25.35
CA GLN A 56 15.58 26.74 -25.47
C GLN A 56 16.69 26.59 -26.51
N TRP A 57 17.44 25.47 -26.50
CA TRP A 57 18.53 25.23 -27.44
C TRP A 57 18.05 25.05 -28.88
N ALA A 58 16.87 24.48 -29.06
CA ALA A 58 16.26 24.28 -30.37
C ALA A 58 15.51 25.52 -30.90
N GLY A 59 15.37 26.58 -30.10
CA GLY A 59 14.68 27.82 -30.47
C GLY A 59 13.15 27.72 -30.48
N TYR A 60 12.57 26.76 -29.74
CA TYR A 60 11.12 26.62 -29.58
C TYR A 60 10.53 27.52 -28.49
N LEU A 61 11.39 28.11 -27.66
CA LEU A 61 11.09 29.02 -26.55
C LEU A 61 11.99 30.25 -26.67
#